data_AF-A0A973X066-F1
#
_entry.id   AF-A0A973X066-F1
#
_cell.length_a   1.000
_cell.length_b   1.000
_cell.length_c   1.000
_cell.angle_alpha   90.00
_cell.angle_beta   90.00
_cell.angle_gamma   90.00
#
_symmetry.space_group_name_H-M   'P 1'
#
loop_
_entity.id
_entity.type
_entity.pdbx_description
1 polymer ?
#
loop_
_entity_poly.entity_id
_entity_poly.type
_entity_poly.pdbx_seq_one_letter_code
_entity_poly.pdbx_strand_id
1 'polypeptide(L)'
;MKLAAAALFAAGLAISPLPANAVVLDLATMSCKQFVDSGPDEIKMVLTWLDGWYKGDSDEAVIDTEEFVENAKKFGAYCATNPTISIVTAAEKILGE
;
A
#
# COMPACT_ATOMS: atom_id res chain seq x y z
N MET A 1 -20.86 6.66 -51.86
CA MET A 1 -20.87 7.30 -50.53
C MET A 1 -21.07 6.26 -49.41
N LYS A 2 -20.20 5.25 -49.30
CA LYS A 2 -20.25 4.24 -48.21
C LYS A 2 -18.87 3.72 -47.76
N LEU A 3 -17.78 4.13 -48.42
CA LEU A 3 -16.43 3.64 -48.12
C LEU A 3 -15.55 4.66 -47.37
N ALA A 4 -16.02 5.89 -47.17
CA ALA A 4 -15.24 6.94 -46.50
C ALA A 4 -15.34 6.90 -44.96
N ALA A 5 -16.28 6.14 -44.40
CA ALA A 5 -16.50 6.10 -42.95
C ALA A 5 -15.58 5.12 -42.20
N ALA A 6 -14.87 4.23 -42.91
CA ALA A 6 -14.03 3.21 -42.30
C ALA A 6 -12.61 3.69 -41.95
N ALA A 7 -12.18 4.86 -42.43
CA ALA A 7 -10.80 5.33 -42.26
C ALA A 7 -10.54 6.11 -40.96
N LEU A 8 -11.57 6.49 -40.20
CA LEU A 8 -11.42 7.35 -39.01
C LEU A 8 -11.27 6.58 -37.69
N PHE A 9 -11.43 5.25 -37.67
CA PHE A 9 -11.34 4.46 -36.43
C PHE A 9 -9.92 3.97 -36.09
N ALA A 10 -8.95 4.16 -36.97
CA ALA A 10 -7.58 3.66 -36.78
C ALA A 10 -6.65 4.63 -36.02
N ALA A 11 -7.06 5.88 -35.79
CA ALA A 11 -6.18 6.91 -35.21
C ALA A 11 -6.17 6.95 -33.66
N GLY A 12 -7.01 6.16 -32.97
CA GLY A 12 -7.20 6.24 -31.52
C GLY A 12 -6.30 5.33 -30.67
N LEU A 13 -5.50 4.44 -31.26
CA LEU A 13 -4.77 3.39 -30.52
C LEU A 13 -3.31 3.72 -30.17
N ALA A 14 -2.86 4.95 -30.44
CA ALA A 14 -1.52 5.39 -30.03
C ALA A 14 -1.46 5.91 -28.57
N ILE A 15 -2.20 5.28 -27.65
CA ILE A 15 -1.96 5.49 -26.22
C ILE A 15 -0.73 4.64 -25.89
N SER A 16 0.45 5.24 -25.94
CA SER A 16 1.65 4.63 -25.37
C SER A 16 1.33 4.25 -23.92
N PRO A 17 1.48 2.99 -23.50
CA PRO A 17 1.31 2.66 -22.10
C PRO A 17 2.34 3.50 -21.35
N LEU A 18 1.87 4.38 -20.46
CA LEU A 18 2.75 5.02 -19.50
C LEU A 18 3.53 3.89 -18.82
N PRO A 19 4.85 4.02 -18.61
CA PRO A 19 5.59 3.02 -17.89
C PRO A 19 4.93 2.86 -16.50
N ALA A 20 4.24 1.74 -16.31
CA ALA A 20 3.83 1.31 -14.99
C ALA A 20 5.11 0.88 -14.28
N ASN A 21 5.74 1.84 -13.59
CA ASN A 21 6.87 1.53 -12.73
C ASN A 21 6.33 0.64 -11.61
N ALA A 22 6.55 -0.66 -11.73
CA ALA A 22 6.27 -1.60 -10.64
C ALA A 22 7.20 -1.23 -9.48
N VAL A 23 6.65 -0.52 -8.49
CA VAL A 23 7.38 -0.15 -7.28
C VAL A 23 7.41 -1.37 -6.37
N VAL A 24 8.62 -1.84 -6.06
CA VAL A 24 8.82 -2.87 -5.04
C VAL A 24 8.92 -2.18 -3.68
N LEU A 25 8.02 -2.51 -2.77
CA LEU A 25 8.07 -2.04 -1.39
C LEU A 25 8.88 -3.04 -0.56
N ASP A 26 10.10 -2.67 -0.20
CA ASP A 26 10.89 -3.44 0.77
C ASP A 26 10.50 -3.02 2.19
N LEU A 27 9.53 -3.73 2.75
CA LEU A 27 9.00 -3.44 4.08
C LEU A 27 9.98 -3.77 5.20
N ALA A 28 11.00 -4.60 4.94
CA ALA A 28 12.04 -4.91 5.93
C ALA A 28 12.96 -3.70 6.18
N THR A 29 13.12 -2.82 5.18
CA THR A 29 14.00 -1.64 5.26
C THR A 29 13.25 -0.31 5.27
N MET A 30 11.95 -0.30 4.97
CA MET A 30 11.12 0.91 5.01
C MET A 30 11.14 1.55 6.41
N SER A 31 11.49 2.83 6.45
CA SER A 31 11.41 3.65 7.67
C SER A 31 10.00 4.20 7.91
N CYS A 32 9.69 4.52 9.16
CA CYS A 32 8.47 5.23 9.54
C CYS A 32 8.31 6.57 8.79
N LYS A 33 9.41 7.28 8.49
CA LYS A 33 9.35 8.49 7.66
C LYS A 33 8.89 8.19 6.25
N GLN A 34 9.45 7.18 5.60
CA GLN A 34 9.04 6.78 4.25
C GLN A 34 7.56 6.37 4.23
N PHE A 35 7.10 5.63 5.23
CA PHE A 35 5.70 5.26 5.38
C PHE A 35 4.78 6.47 5.55
N VAL A 36 5.08 7.38 6.48
CA VAL A 36 4.22 8.56 6.74
C VAL A 36 4.19 9.53 5.57
N ASP A 37 5.32 9.68 4.86
CA ASP A 37 5.41 10.54 3.68
C ASP A 37 4.84 9.87 2.40
N SER A 38 4.47 8.59 2.47
CA SER A 38 3.96 7.84 1.32
C SER A 38 2.52 8.25 0.94
N GLY A 39 2.10 7.81 -0.25
CA GLY A 39 0.75 8.06 -0.74
C GLY A 39 -0.32 7.26 0.03
N PRO A 40 -1.59 7.70 0.01
CA PRO A 40 -2.66 7.05 0.76
C PRO A 40 -2.87 5.58 0.37
N ASP A 41 -2.59 5.21 -0.87
CA ASP A 41 -2.71 3.82 -1.33
C ASP A 41 -1.54 2.96 -0.83
N GLU A 42 -0.32 3.49 -0.80
CA GLU A 42 0.83 2.83 -0.21
C GLU A 42 0.64 2.63 1.31
N ILE A 43 0.17 3.66 2.01
CA ILE A 43 -0.20 3.56 3.43
C ILE A 43 -1.17 2.40 3.66
N LYS A 44 -2.25 2.31 2.88
CA LYS A 44 -3.24 1.22 3.02
C LYS A 44 -2.61 -0.14 2.74
N MET A 45 -1.81 -0.26 1.67
CA MET A 45 -1.14 -1.52 1.33
C MET A 45 -0.22 -1.99 2.46
N VAL A 46 0.61 -1.09 3.01
CA VAL A 46 1.52 -1.42 4.12
C VAL A 46 0.73 -1.80 5.37
N LEU A 47 -0.31 -1.05 5.74
CA LEU A 47 -1.12 -1.36 6.91
C LEU A 47 -1.84 -2.71 6.78
N THR A 48 -2.44 -3.01 5.63
CA THR A 48 -3.09 -4.31 5.39
C THR A 48 -2.08 -5.45 5.37
N TRP A 49 -0.87 -5.23 4.84
CA TRP A 49 0.19 -6.22 4.92
C TRP A 49 0.61 -6.48 6.36
N LEU A 50 0.76 -5.43 7.19
CA LEU A 50 1.09 -5.57 8.62
C LEU A 50 0.00 -6.33 9.38
N ASP A 51 -1.28 -6.02 9.14
CA ASP A 51 -2.40 -6.75 9.74
C ASP A 51 -2.32 -8.26 9.47
N GLY A 52 -2.09 -8.65 8.21
CA GLY A 52 -1.91 -10.05 7.85
C GLY A 52 -0.61 -10.66 8.41
N TRP A 53 0.49 -9.91 8.39
CA TRP A 53 1.80 -10.37 8.86
C TRP A 53 1.78 -10.76 10.34
N TYR A 54 1.17 -9.94 11.19
CA TYR A 54 1.11 -10.20 12.64
C TYR A 54 0.03 -11.22 13.04
N LYS A 55 -0.93 -11.53 12.16
CA LYS A 55 -1.84 -12.67 12.35
C LYS A 55 -1.16 -14.02 12.11
N GLY A 56 0.00 -14.05 11.45
CA GLY A 56 0.83 -15.25 11.28
C GLY A 56 0.07 -16.40 10.63
N ASP A 57 0.16 -17.59 11.25
CA ASP A 57 -0.48 -18.84 10.78
C ASP A 57 -1.97 -18.96 11.18
N SER A 58 -2.64 -17.86 11.54
CA SER A 58 -4.08 -17.89 11.82
C SER A 58 -4.87 -18.27 10.57
N ASP A 59 -5.75 -19.27 10.69
CA ASP A 59 -6.69 -19.68 9.62
C ASP A 59 -7.87 -18.69 9.45
N GLU A 60 -7.86 -17.56 10.16
CA GLU A 60 -8.90 -16.55 10.11
C GLU A 60 -8.81 -15.70 8.84
N ALA A 61 -9.70 -15.95 7.89
CA ALA A 61 -9.86 -15.14 6.69
C ALA A 61 -10.69 -13.86 6.95
N VAL A 62 -10.38 -13.12 8.03
CA VAL A 62 -11.14 -11.96 8.50
C VAL A 62 -10.23 -10.76 8.73
N ILE A 63 -10.67 -9.61 8.22
CA ILE A 63 -10.18 -8.29 8.65
C ILE A 63 -11.24 -7.72 9.58
N ASP A 64 -10.95 -7.67 10.89
CA ASP A 64 -11.73 -6.86 11.81
C ASP A 64 -11.41 -5.39 11.52
N THR A 65 -12.36 -4.67 10.94
CA THR A 65 -12.14 -3.29 10.51
C THR A 65 -12.04 -2.30 11.67
N GLU A 66 -12.63 -2.62 12.82
CA GLU A 66 -12.55 -1.75 14.00
C GLU A 66 -11.15 -1.85 14.61
N GLU A 67 -10.68 -3.07 14.85
CA GLU A 67 -9.32 -3.33 15.32
C GLU A 67 -8.28 -2.79 14.34
N PHE A 68 -8.44 -3.07 13.04
CA PHE A 68 -7.54 -2.59 12.00
C PHE A 68 -7.38 -1.06 12.05
N VAL A 69 -8.49 -0.32 12.16
CA VAL A 69 -8.46 1.16 12.21
C VAL A 69 -7.83 1.66 13.52
N GLU A 70 -8.09 1.00 14.64
CA GLU A 70 -7.46 1.35 15.91
C GLU A 70 -5.94 1.14 15.87
N ASN A 71 -5.51 -0.02 15.40
CA ASN A 71 -4.11 -0.40 15.25
C ASN A 71 -3.39 0.52 14.26
N ALA A 72 -4.00 0.84 13.12
CA ALA A 72 -3.47 1.79 12.15
C ALA A 72 -3.24 3.18 12.74
N LYS A 73 -4.17 3.68 13.58
CA LYS A 73 -4.00 4.98 14.27
C LYS A 73 -2.84 4.97 15.25
N LYS A 74 -2.73 3.92 16.08
CA LYS A 74 -1.62 3.77 17.04
C LYS A 74 -0.28 3.69 16.31
N PHE A 75 -0.20 2.85 15.28
CA PHE A 75 0.99 2.64 14.47
C PHE A 75 1.41 3.93 13.75
N GLY A 76 0.47 4.61 13.07
CA GLY A 76 0.74 5.86 12.37
C GLY A 76 1.21 6.98 13.30
N ALA A 77 0.60 7.11 14.49
CA ALA A 77 1.02 8.09 15.49
C ALA A 77 2.44 7.79 16.02
N TYR A 78 2.76 6.52 16.26
CA TYR A 78 4.10 6.12 16.64
C TYR A 78 5.12 6.45 15.56
N CYS A 79 4.83 6.10 14.29
CA CYS A 79 5.74 6.38 13.19
C CYS A 79 5.95 7.89 12.95
N ALA A 80 4.91 8.72 13.12
CA ALA A 80 5.02 10.17 12.99
C ALA A 80 6.00 10.80 13.99
N THR A 81 6.20 10.18 15.16
CA THR A 81 7.13 10.67 16.20
C THR A 81 8.48 9.94 16.20
N ASN A 82 8.62 8.86 15.42
CA ASN A 82 9.83 8.02 15.37
C ASN A 82 10.30 7.80 13.91
N PRO A 83 10.64 8.87 13.17
CA PRO A 83 10.83 8.82 11.72
C PRO A 83 11.94 7.89 11.23
N THR A 84 12.96 7.63 12.06
CA THR A 84 14.14 6.82 11.71
C THR A 84 13.99 5.34 12.01
N ILE A 85 12.93 4.93 12.73
CA ILE A 85 12.69 3.53 13.07
C ILE A 85 12.11 2.81 11.85
N SER A 86 12.43 1.53 11.65
CA SER A 86 11.82 0.72 10.60
C SER A 86 10.35 0.41 10.92
N ILE A 87 9.52 0.25 9.89
CA ILE A 87 8.10 -0.08 10.10
C ILE A 87 7.91 -1.42 10.81
N VAL A 88 8.82 -2.38 10.63
CA VAL A 88 8.78 -3.69 11.32
C VAL A 88 9.02 -3.50 12.82
N THR A 89 10.06 -2.78 13.23
CA THR A 89 10.31 -2.52 14.65
C THR A 89 9.20 -1.68 15.30
N ALA A 90 8.63 -0.73 14.55
CA ALA A 90 7.46 0.01 15.00
C ALA A 90 6.24 -0.90 15.19
N ALA A 91 6.01 -1.82 14.25
CA ALA A 91 4.88 -2.73 14.29
C ALA A 91 5.04 -3.79 15.39
N GLU A 92 6.24 -4.33 15.63
CA GLU A 92 6.50 -5.22 16.77
C GLU A 92 6.14 -4.56 18.10
N LYS A 93 6.40 -3.27 18.24
CA LYS A 93 6.10 -2.53 19.47
C LYS A 93 4.60 -2.26 19.67
N ILE A 94 3.85 -2.11 18.58
CA ILE A 94 2.47 -1.61 18.60
C ILE A 94 1.45 -2.73 18.36
N LEU A 95 1.80 -3.71 17.54
CA LEU A 95 0.96 -4.78 17.01
C LEU A 95 1.47 -6.17 17.40
N GLY A 96 2.76 -6.31 17.72
CA GLY A 96 3.29 -7.55 18.28
C GLY A 96 2.71 -7.79 19.67
N GLU A 97 2.33 -9.03 19.95
CA GLU A 97 1.96 -9.47 21.31
C GLU A 97 3.13 -9.35 22.30
#